data_AF-A0A7V9NF06-F1
#
_entry.id   AF-A0A7V9NF06-F1
#
_cell.length_a   1.000
_cell.length_b   1.000
_cell.length_c   1.000
_cell.angle_alpha   90.00
_cell.angle_beta   90.00
_cell.angle_gamma   90.00
#
_symmetry.space_group_name_H-M   'P 1'
#
loop_
_entity.id
_entity.type
_entity.pdbx_description
1 polymer ?
#
loop_
_entity_poly.entity_id
_entity_poly.type
_entity_poly.pdbx_seq_one_letter_code
_entity_poly.pdbx_strand_id
1 'polypeptide(L)' 'EIDMVGTSVAFLKGHRIRVHVTSSHFPQFDRNPNTGARFGATKEVRVAEQTIVHDADHPSHILLPVIPARTR' A
#
# COMPACT_ATOMS: atom_id res chain seq x y z
N GLU A 1 -5.56 7.42 3.65
CA GLU A 1 -5.52 7.22 2.18
C GLU A 1 -4.05 7.11 1.74
N ILE A 2 -3.75 6.31 0.73
CA ILE A 2 -2.40 6.14 0.16
C ILE A 2 -2.52 6.35 -1.35
N ASP A 3 -1.85 7.37 -1.89
CA ASP A 3 -1.78 7.59 -3.33
C ASP A 3 -0.78 6.61 -3.96
N MET A 4 -1.26 5.82 -4.92
CA MET A 4 -0.51 4.75 -5.60
C MET A 4 0.01 5.18 -6.97
N VAL A 5 -0.13 6.45 -7.35
CA VAL A 5 0.13 7.00 -8.68
C VAL A 5 -0.63 6.25 -9.80
N GLY A 6 -0.41 6.63 -11.05
CA GLY A 6 -1.14 6.07 -12.20
C GLY A 6 -0.48 4.83 -12.81
N THR A 7 -1.30 3.89 -13.28
CA THR A 7 -0.88 2.81 -14.17
C THR A 7 -1.97 2.47 -15.18
N SER A 8 -1.60 1.80 -16.28
CA SER A 8 -2.54 1.33 -17.31
C SER A 8 -2.14 -0.09 -17.73
N VAL A 9 -2.86 -1.09 -17.22
CA VAL A 9 -2.54 -2.50 -17.43
C VAL A 9 -3.80 -3.29 -17.72
N ALA A 10 -3.78 -4.10 -18.79
CA ALA A 10 -4.80 -5.11 -19.05
C ALA A 10 -4.43 -6.43 -18.37
N PHE A 11 -5.25 -6.86 -17.41
CA PHE A 11 -5.11 -8.19 -16.80
C PHE A 11 -5.86 -9.22 -17.64
N LEU A 12 -5.12 -10.06 -18.35
CA LEU A 12 -5.68 -11.07 -19.26
C LEU A 12 -6.18 -12.31 -18.51
N LYS A 13 -6.85 -13.20 -19.23
CA LYS A 13 -7.30 -14.49 -18.69
C LYS A 13 -6.09 -15.24 -18.08
N GLY A 14 -6.25 -15.67 -16.83
CA GLY A 14 -5.20 -16.36 -16.06
C GLY A 14 -4.31 -15.43 -15.22
N HIS A 15 -4.33 -14.12 -15.47
CA HIS A 15 -3.62 -13.16 -14.62
C HIS A 15 -4.39 -12.94 -13.32
N ARG A 16 -3.68 -12.39 -12.32
CA ARG A 16 -4.25 -12.01 -11.02
C ARG A 16 -3.77 -10.63 -10.64
N ILE A 17 -4.65 -9.86 -10.02
CA ILE A 17 -4.28 -8.62 -9.32
C ILE A 17 -3.81 -9.03 -7.92
N ARG A 18 -2.67 -8.50 -7.51
CA ARG A 18 -2.13 -8.70 -6.15
C ARG A 18 -1.78 -7.35 -5.56
N VAL A 19 -2.19 -7.13 -4.31
CA VAL A 19 -1.82 -5.96 -3.52
C VAL A 19 -0.86 -6.41 -2.43
N HIS A 20 0.27 -5.72 -2.30
CA HIS A 20 1.18 -5.88 -1.17
C HIS A 20 1.03 -4.67 -0.26
N VAL A 21 0.82 -4.92 1.03
CA VAL A 21 0.79 -3.88 2.06
C VAL A 21 1.98 -4.12 2.98
N THR A 22 2.84 -3.12 3.10
CA THR A 22 4.03 -3.16 3.94
C THR A 22 4.20 -1.82 4.66
N SER A 23 4.99 -1.79 5.74
CA SER A 23 5.32 -0.56 6.47
C SER A 23 6.64 0.07 6.02
N SER A 24 7.16 -0.32 4.85
CA SER A 24 8.44 0.17 4.32
C SER A 24 8.60 -0.08 2.83
N HIS A 25 9.28 0.84 2.14
CA HIS A 25 9.72 0.69 0.77
C HIS A 25 11.12 1.31 0.61
N PHE A 26 12.10 0.72 1.30
CA PHE A 26 13.50 1.14 1.22
C PHE A 26 14.16 0.52 -0.03
N PRO A 27 15.01 1.24 -0.77
CA PRO A 27 15.55 2.58 -0.49
C PRO A 27 14.75 3.75 -1.06
N GLN A 28 13.61 3.50 -1.70
CA GLN A 28 12.78 4.57 -2.29
C GLN A 28 12.35 5.61 -1.24
N PHE A 29 12.02 5.15 -0.04
CA PHE A 29 11.74 5.99 1.12
C PHE A 29 12.61 5.54 2.31
N ASP A 30 13.12 6.51 3.07
CA ASP A 30 13.81 6.22 4.31
C ASP A 30 12.88 5.51 5.31
N ARG A 31 13.47 4.58 6.07
CA ARG A 31 12.74 3.81 7.08
C ARG A 31 12.16 4.72 8.18
N ASN A 32 10.93 4.43 8.63
CA ASN A 32 10.39 5.01 9.86
C ASN A 32 10.99 4.29 11.09
N PRO A 33 11.62 5.01 12.06
CA PRO A 33 12.16 4.38 13.27
C PRO A 33 11.11 3.85 14.25
N ASN A 34 9.83 4.20 14.08
CA ASN A 34 8.69 3.81 14.93
C ASN A 34 8.78 4.27 16.40
N THR A 35 9.50 5.37 16.66
CA THR A 35 9.68 5.93 18.02
C THR A 35 8.82 7.15 18.29
N GLY A 36 8.22 7.76 17.27
CA GLY A 36 7.49 9.03 17.37
C GLY A 36 8.39 10.26 17.51
N ALA A 37 9.71 10.09 17.59
CA ALA A 37 10.66 11.20 17.56
C ALA A 37 10.60 11.92 16.21
N ARG A 38 11.03 13.20 16.20
CA ARG A 38 11.18 13.94 14.94
C ARG A 38 12.09 13.18 13.99
N PHE A 39 11.72 13.15 12.71
CA PHE A 39 12.48 12.46 11.69
C PHE A 39 13.95 12.93 11.66
N GLY A 40 14.88 11.98 11.60
CA GLY A 40 16.34 12.24 11.63
C GLY A 40 16.91 12.67 12.99
N ALA A 41 16.10 12.82 14.04
CA ALA A 41 16.55 13.31 15.35
C ALA A 41 16.96 12.20 16.34
N THR A 42 16.79 10.92 15.99
CA THR A 42 17.14 9.79 16.86
C THR A 42 17.86 8.67 16.11
N LYS A 43 18.69 7.92 16.83
CA LYS A 43 19.31 6.67 16.37
C LYS A 43 18.55 5.44 16.88
N GLU A 44 17.62 5.63 17.80
CA GLU A 44 16.80 4.55 18.36
C GLU A 44 15.79 4.06 17.33
N VAL A 45 15.57 2.74 17.33
CA VAL A 45 14.58 2.08 16.49
C VAL A 45 13.75 1.15 17.35
N ARG A 46 12.45 1.07 17.04
CA ARG A 46 11.53 0.15 17.70
C ARG A 46 10.89 -0.76 16.65
N VAL A 47 10.87 -2.07 16.93
CA VAL A 47 10.06 -3.01 16.14
C VAL A 47 8.60 -2.71 16.42
N ALA A 48 7.82 -2.55 15.36
CA ALA A 48 6.39 -2.30 15.44
C ALA A 48 5.63 -3.46 14.80
N GLU A 49 4.70 -4.04 15.55
CA GLU A 49 3.76 -5.03 15.06
C GLU A 49 2.59 -4.29 14.40
N GLN A 50 2.41 -4.53 13.11
CA GLN A 50 1.40 -3.84 12.32
C GLN A 50 0.23 -4.79 12.06
N THR A 51 -0.99 -4.27 12.12
CA THR A 51 -2.20 -5.02 11.79
C THR A 51 -2.98 -4.29 10.71
N ILE A 52 -3.34 -5.00 9.65
CA ILE A 52 -4.27 -4.48 8.64
C ILE A 52 -5.66 -4.98 9.02
N VAL A 53 -6.51 -4.08 9.50
CA VAL A 53 -7.91 -4.39 9.80
C VAL A 53 -8.68 -4.39 8.47
N HIS A 54 -9.31 -5.50 8.15
CA HIS A 54 -10.06 -5.68 6.91
C HIS A 54 -11.29 -6.56 7.18
N ASP A 55 -12.34 -5.92 7.65
CA ASP A 55 -13.64 -6.53 7.96
C ASP A 55 -14.78 -5.62 7.46
N ALA A 56 -16.03 -5.98 7.77
CA ALA A 56 -17.20 -5.22 7.30
C ALA A 56 -17.29 -3.82 7.91
N ASP A 57 -16.82 -3.64 9.14
CA ASP A 57 -16.83 -2.35 9.85
C ASP A 57 -15.60 -1.50 9.47
N HIS A 58 -14.52 -2.15 9.00
CA HIS A 58 -13.27 -1.55 8.55
C HIS A 58 -12.94 -2.01 7.12
N PRO A 59 -13.67 -1.53 6.09
CA PRO A 59 -13.57 -2.05 4.73
C PRO A 59 -12.33 -1.50 4.00
N SER A 60 -11.13 -1.85 4.46
CA SER A 60 -9.86 -1.51 3.79
C SER A 60 -9.89 -2.01 2.34
N HIS A 61 -9.58 -1.18 1.36
CA HIS A 61 -9.67 -1.56 -0.05
C HIS A 61 -8.67 -0.80 -0.91
N ILE A 62 -8.46 -1.29 -2.14
CA ILE A 62 -7.81 -0.54 -3.22
C ILE A 62 -8.89 -0.10 -4.21
N LEU A 63 -8.82 1.16 -4.63
CA LEU A 63 -9.69 1.68 -5.70
C LEU A 63 -8.99 1.46 -7.05
N LEU A 64 -9.61 0.67 -7.91
CA LEU A 64 -9.12 0.41 -9.26
C LEU A 64 -9.99 1.17 -10.28
N PRO A 65 -9.41 2.03 -11.14
CA PRO A 65 -10.15 2.69 -12.20
C PRO A 65 -10.44 1.71 -13.34
N VAL A 66 -11.43 0.84 -13.16
CA VAL A 66 -11.81 -0.19 -14.15
C VAL A 66 -12.40 0.50 -15.38
N ILE A 67 -11.72 0.35 -16.52
CA ILE A 67 -12.22 0.83 -17.81
C ILE A 67 -13.22 -0.18 -18.38
N PRO A 68 -14.48 0.22 -18.67
CA PRO A 68 -15.46 -0.69 -19.25
C PRO A 68 -14.98 -1.28 -20.58
N ALA A 69 -15.23 -2.56 -20.79
CA ALA A 69 -15.03 -3.16 -22.10
C ALA A 69 -15.95 -2.46 -23.11
N ARG A 70 -15.42 -2.10 -24.29
CA ARG A 70 -16.28 -1.69 -25.40
C ARG A 70 -17.20 -2.86 -25.74
N THR A 71 -18.50 -2.72 -25.48
CA THR A 71 -19.52 -3.51 -26.14
C THR A 71 -19.39 -3.25 -27.64
N ARG A 72 -19.13 -4.31 -28.40
CA ARG A 72 -19.25 -4.28 -29.86
C ARG A 72 -20.71 -4.25 -30.26
#